data_AF-A0A924MWK2-F1
#
_entry.id   AF-A0A924MWK2-F1
#
_cell.length_a   1.000
_cell.length_b   1.000
_cell.length_c   1.000
_cell.angle_alpha   90.00
_cell.angle_beta   90.00
_cell.angle_gamma   90.00
#
_symmetry.space_group_name_H-M   'P 1'
#
loop_
_entity.id
_entity.type
_entity.pdbx_description
1 polymer ?
#
loop_
_entity_poly.entity_id
_entity_poly.type
_entity_poly.pdbx_seq_one_letter_code
_entity_poly.pdbx_strand_id
1 'polypeptide(L)'
;MIVLGIESSCDETGVALVETIVGGVPRLRSQALHSQIRMHQAYGGVVPELASRDHVRRVLPLLEAALADASLTKFDIDVAAFTRGPGLAGALLVGAGV
;
A
#
# COMPACT_ATOMS: atom_id res chain seq x y z
N MET A 1 -17.77 5.45 -5.39
CA MET A 1 -17.16 4.91 -4.19
C MET A 1 -15.65 4.93 -4.36
N ILE A 2 -14.90 5.45 -3.40
CA ILE A 2 -13.43 5.44 -3.40
C ILE A 2 -12.94 4.29 -2.52
N VAL A 3 -12.20 3.37 -3.13
CA VAL A 3 -11.54 2.24 -2.47
C VAL A 3 -10.06 2.57 -2.32
N LEU A 4 -9.57 2.56 -1.09
CA LEU A 4 -8.16 2.53 -0.75
C LEU A 4 -7.66 1.08 -0.81
N GLY A 5 -6.65 0.79 -1.61
CA GLY A 5 -5.93 -0.48 -1.63
C GLY A 5 -4.53 -0.33 -1.01
N ILE A 6 -4.15 -1.27 -0.13
CA ILE A 6 -2.84 -1.32 0.53
C ILE A 6 -2.16 -2.67 0.24
N GLU A 7 -0.94 -2.62 -0.26
CA GLU A 7 -0.10 -3.78 -0.57
C GLU A 7 1.20 -3.72 0.27
N SER A 8 1.44 -4.76 1.07
CA SER A 8 2.63 -4.90 1.92
C SER A 8 3.02 -6.36 2.15
N SER A 9 2.83 -7.24 1.17
CA SER A 9 3.05 -8.69 1.33
C SER A 9 4.52 -9.12 1.34
N CYS A 10 5.41 -8.36 0.70
CA CYS A 10 6.83 -8.71 0.55
C CYS A 10 7.76 -7.52 0.80
N ASP A 11 8.30 -6.88 -0.24
CA ASP A 11 9.31 -5.81 -0.15
C ASP A 11 8.91 -4.54 -0.92
N GLU A 12 7.68 -4.47 -1.39
CA GLU A 12 7.04 -3.27 -1.90
C GLU A 12 5.92 -2.77 -0.99
N THR A 13 5.93 -1.47 -0.70
CA THR A 13 4.78 -0.80 -0.08
C THR A 13 4.00 -0.09 -1.18
N GLY A 14 2.80 -0.56 -1.46
CA GLY A 14 1.91 0.02 -2.48
C GLY A 14 0.65 0.58 -1.85
N VAL A 15 0.23 1.75 -2.33
CA VAL A 15 -1.07 2.35 -2.00
C VAL A 15 -1.74 2.80 -3.30
N ALA A 16 -3.04 2.54 -3.44
CA ALA A 16 -3.83 3.00 -4.59
C ALA A 16 -5.22 3.50 -4.17
N LEU A 17 -5.69 4.54 -4.84
CA LEU A 17 -7.07 5.02 -4.72
C LEU A 17 -7.81 4.68 -6.01
N VAL A 18 -8.86 3.89 -5.90
CA VAL A 18 -9.66 3.42 -7.04
C VAL A 18 -11.10 3.91 -6.88
N GLU A 19 -11.60 4.61 -7.88
CA GLU A 19 -13.01 4.97 -7.97
C GLU A 19 -13.79 3.84 -8.63
N THR A 20 -14.86 3.39 -7.98
CA THR A 20 -15.77 2.37 -8.49
C THR A 20 -17.22 2.83 -8.44
N ILE A 21 -17.99 2.38 -9.42
CA ILE A 21 -19.43 2.60 -9.55
C ILE A 21 -20.09 1.25 -9.87
N VAL A 22 -21.32 1.04 -9.39
CA VAL A 22 -22.06 -0.20 -9.62
C VAL A 22 -22.26 -0.40 -11.13
N GLY A 23 -21.82 -1.55 -11.64
CA GLY A 23 -21.95 -1.91 -13.06
C GLY A 23 -21.00 -1.19 -14.01
N GLY A 24 -20.06 -0.38 -13.51
CA GLY A 24 -19.05 0.31 -14.33
C GLY A 24 -17.64 -0.26 -14.18
N VAL A 25 -16.73 0.23 -15.02
CA VAL A 25 -15.30 -0.11 -14.97
C VAL A 25 -14.62 0.73 -13.89
N PRO A 26 -13.88 0.11 -12.94
CA PRO A 26 -13.12 0.85 -11.94
C PRO A 26 -12.06 1.77 -12.59
N ARG A 27 -11.85 2.94 -12.00
CA ARG A 27 -10.88 3.94 -12.45
C ARG A 27 -9.81 4.14 -11.39
N LEU A 28 -8.55 3.95 -11.75
CA LEU A 28 -7.44 4.35 -10.90
C LEU A 28 -7.38 5.88 -10.82
N ARG A 29 -7.49 6.43 -9.60
CA ARG A 29 -7.40 7.87 -9.33
C ARG A 29 -5.95 8.29 -9.09
N SER A 30 -5.23 7.52 -8.28
CA SER A 30 -3.81 7.70 -8.01
C SER A 30 -3.23 6.41 -7.42
N GLN A 31 -1.90 6.33 -7.42
CA GLN A 31 -1.15 5.29 -6.72
C GLN A 31 0.21 5.84 -6.28
N ALA A 32 0.78 5.25 -5.24
CA ALA A 32 2.14 5.49 -4.80
C ALA A 32 2.81 4.16 -4.44
N LEU A 33 4.08 4.00 -4.80
CA LEU A 33 4.83 2.76 -4.63
C LEU A 33 6.23 3.05 -4.10
N HIS A 34 6.66 2.29 -3.09
CA HIS A 34 8.05 2.23 -2.64
C HIS A 34 8.56 0.80 -2.72
N SER A 35 9.71 0.60 -3.39
CA SER A 35 10.39 -0.70 -3.45
C SER A 35 11.63 -0.68 -2.57
N GLN A 36 11.82 -1.76 -1.80
CA GLN A 36 12.94 -1.96 -0.89
C GLN A 36 14.12 -2.71 -1.54
N ILE A 37 14.08 -2.98 -2.85
CA ILE A 37 15.12 -3.78 -3.57
C ILE A 37 16.54 -3.32 -3.21
N ARG A 38 16.82 -2.01 -3.22
CA ARG A 38 18.16 -1.47 -2.89
C ARG A 38 18.63 -1.84 -1.49
N MET A 39 17.71 -1.92 -0.52
CA MET A 39 18.01 -2.33 0.85
C MET A 39 18.36 -3.81 0.92
N HIS A 40 17.55 -4.66 0.27
CA HIS A 40 17.69 -6.12 0.32
C HIS A 40 18.83 -6.66 -0.56
N GLN A 41 19.25 -5.90 -1.58
CA GLN A 41 20.40 -6.24 -2.44
C GLN A 41 21.68 -6.51 -1.65
N ALA A 42 21.92 -5.79 -0.54
CA ALA A 42 23.09 -5.99 0.31
C ALA A 42 23.10 -7.36 1.02
N TYR A 43 21.95 -8.03 1.09
CA TYR A 43 21.74 -9.29 1.82
C TYR A 43 21.49 -10.49 0.89
N GLY A 44 21.41 -10.27 -0.43
CA GLY A 44 21.15 -11.34 -1.42
C GLY A 44 19.72 -11.88 -1.40
N GLY A 45 18.79 -11.22 -0.71
CA GLY A 45 17.39 -11.62 -0.59
C GLY A 45 16.62 -10.77 0.41
N VAL A 46 15.30 -10.90 0.41
CA VAL A 46 14.43 -10.14 1.31
C VAL A 46 14.66 -10.56 2.76
N VAL A 47 15.00 -9.58 3.61
CA VAL A 47 15.13 -9.76 5.06
C VAL A 47 13.79 -9.37 5.71
N PRO A 48 12.99 -10.33 6.24
CA PRO A 48 11.60 -10.06 6.65
C PRO A 48 11.42 -8.96 7.69
N GLU A 49 12.33 -8.87 8.67
CA GLU A 49 12.28 -7.80 9.70
C GLU A 49 12.54 -6.42 9.10
N LEU A 50 13.52 -6.30 8.19
CA LEU A 50 13.79 -5.03 7.52
C LEU A 50 12.62 -4.60 6.65
N ALA A 51 12.00 -5.55 5.96
CA ALA A 51 10.83 -5.29 5.13
C ALA A 51 9.65 -4.77 5.95
N SER A 52 9.33 -5.46 7.05
CA SER A 52 8.28 -5.06 7.99
C SER A 52 8.50 -3.64 8.53
N ARG A 53 9.72 -3.32 8.94
CA ARG A 53 10.08 -1.98 9.44
C ARG A 53 9.95 -0.89 8.39
N ASP A 54 10.32 -1.18 7.15
CA ASP A 54 10.23 -0.17 6.09
C ASP A 54 8.77 0.06 5.67
N HIS A 55 7.92 -0.97 5.61
CA HIS A 55 6.47 -0.79 5.40
C HIS A 55 5.86 0.19 6.41
N VAL A 56 6.18 0.04 7.71
CA VAL A 56 5.69 0.95 8.77
C VAL A 56 6.08 2.41 8.49
N ARG A 57 7.29 2.64 7.98
CA ARG A 57 7.80 3.97 7.66
C ARG A 57 7.18 4.57 6.40
N ARG A 58 6.72 3.72 5.47
CA ARG A 58 6.33 4.14 4.11
C ARG A 58 4.84 4.23 3.90
N VAL A 59 4.03 3.41 4.58
CA VAL A 59 2.61 3.27 4.24
C VAL A 59 1.82 4.56 4.39
N LEU A 60 2.01 5.32 5.48
CA LEU A 60 1.31 6.60 5.67
C LEU A 60 1.81 7.71 4.73
N PRO A 61 3.13 7.94 4.54
CA PRO A 61 3.61 8.89 3.55
C PRO A 61 3.14 8.59 2.11
N LEU A 62 3.06 7.32 1.73
CA LEU A 62 2.56 6.92 0.41
C LEU A 62 1.04 7.16 0.29
N LEU A 63 0.27 6.90 1.34
CA LEU A 63 -1.15 7.24 1.38
C LEU A 63 -1.37 8.75 1.26
N GLU A 64 -0.62 9.57 1.98
CA GLU A 64 -0.68 11.02 1.88
C GLU A 64 -0.36 11.52 0.47
N ALA A 65 0.68 10.96 -0.16
CA ALA A 65 1.03 11.26 -1.55
C ALA A 65 -0.08 10.87 -2.53
N ALA A 66 -0.64 9.66 -2.40
CA ALA A 66 -1.73 9.20 -3.26
C ALA A 66 -2.99 10.06 -3.10
N LEU A 67 -3.34 10.46 -1.87
CA LEU A 67 -4.46 11.37 -1.60
C LEU A 67 -4.23 12.75 -2.24
N ALA A 68 -3.04 13.32 -2.09
CA ALA A 68 -2.68 14.58 -2.70
C ALA A 68 -2.76 14.54 -4.23
N ASP A 69 -2.21 13.50 -4.86
CA ASP A 69 -2.24 13.31 -6.31
C ASP A 69 -3.67 13.15 -6.87
N ALA A 70 -4.56 12.51 -6.10
CA ALA A 70 -5.97 12.37 -6.45
C ALA A 70 -6.81 13.62 -6.15
N SER A 71 -6.24 14.63 -5.47
CA SER A 71 -6.98 15.77 -4.89
C SER A 71 -8.11 15.32 -3.96
N LEU A 72 -7.83 14.32 -3.12
CA LEU A 72 -8.76 13.74 -2.15
C LEU A 72 -8.21 13.90 -0.72
N THR A 73 -9.09 13.74 0.25
CA THR A 73 -8.77 13.64 1.67
C THR A 73 -9.10 12.24 2.18
N LYS A 74 -8.59 11.87 3.36
CA LYS A 74 -8.92 10.58 3.99
C LYS A 74 -10.42 10.39 4.25
N PHE A 75 -11.19 11.48 4.33
CA PHE A 75 -12.63 11.44 4.55
C PHE A 75 -13.43 11.08 3.29
N ASP A 76 -12.78 11.11 2.13
CA ASP A 76 -13.38 10.69 0.86
C ASP A 76 -13.26 9.17 0.62
N ILE A 77 -12.53 8.44 1.49
CA ILE A 77 -12.35 6.99 1.38
C ILE A 77 -13.59 6.29 1.96
N ASP A 78 -14.26 5.50 1.13
CA ASP A 78 -15.45 4.73 1.54
C ASP A 78 -15.08 3.33 2.06
N VAL A 79 -14.04 2.71 1.47
CA VAL A 79 -13.62 1.34 1.77
C VAL A 79 -12.10 1.27 1.80
N ALA A 80 -11.55 0.63 2.84
CA ALA A 80 -10.14 0.23 2.88
C ALA A 80 -10.02 -1.27 2.62
N ALA A 81 -9.18 -1.64 1.66
CA ALA A 81 -8.81 -2.99 1.31
C ALA A 81 -7.30 -3.15 1.48
N PHE A 82 -6.89 -4.33 1.95
CA PHE A 82 -5.48 -4.64 2.17
C PHE A 82 -5.19 -6.09 1.78
N THR A 83 -3.93 -6.37 1.49
CA THR A 83 -3.48 -7.73 1.19
C THR A 83 -3.46 -8.58 2.47
N ARG A 84 -4.44 -9.48 2.59
CA ARG A 84 -4.54 -10.43 3.71
C ARG A 84 -3.52 -11.57 3.63
N GLY A 85 -3.03 -11.87 2.44
CA GLY A 85 -2.06 -12.94 2.18
C GLY A 85 -2.28 -13.62 0.82
N PRO A 86 -1.36 -14.51 0.40
CA PRO A 86 -0.15 -14.94 1.11
C PRO A 86 0.94 -13.84 1.19
N GLY A 87 1.96 -14.04 2.03
CA GLY A 87 3.05 -13.07 2.21
C GLY A 87 3.88 -13.27 3.49
N LEU A 88 4.83 -12.36 3.73
CA LEU A 88 5.65 -12.33 4.95
C LEU A 88 4.81 -11.86 6.13
N ALA A 89 4.73 -12.65 7.20
CA ALA A 89 3.81 -12.41 8.31
C ALA A 89 3.95 -11.00 8.93
N GLY A 90 5.18 -10.54 9.19
CA GLY A 90 5.43 -9.20 9.72
C GLY A 90 5.02 -8.08 8.76
N ALA A 91 5.24 -8.27 7.46
CA ALA A 91 4.90 -7.31 6.43
C ALA A 91 3.37 -7.20 6.23
N LEU A 92 2.67 -8.34 6.19
CA LEU A 92 1.21 -8.40 6.11
C LEU A 92 0.52 -7.70 7.28
N LEU A 93 1.05 -7.85 8.49
CA LEU A 93 0.51 -7.19 9.69
C LEU A 93 0.55 -5.66 9.60
N VAL A 94 1.50 -5.09 8.85
CA VAL A 94 1.57 -3.64 8.67
C VAL A 94 0.37 -3.15 7.87
N GLY A 95 0.14 -3.70 6.68
CA GLY A 95 -1.00 -3.30 5.84
C GLY A 95 -2.36 -3.57 6.49
N ALA A 96 -2.47 -4.64 7.29
CA ALA A 96 -3.68 -4.95 8.06
C ALA A 96 -3.93 -4.00 9.25
N GLY A 97 -2.91 -3.28 9.72
CA GLY A 97 -2.98 -2.38 10.88
C GLY A 97 -3.20 -0.90 10.54
N VAL A 98 -3.29 -0.55 9.25
CA VAL A 98 -3.58 0.80 8.75
C VAL A 98 -5.08 1.05 8.74
#